data_AF-A0AAQ0QB53-F1
#
_entry.id   AF-A0AAQ0QB53-F1
#
_cell.length_a   1.000
_cell.length_b   1.000
_cell.length_c   1.000
_cell.angle_alpha   90.00
_cell.angle_beta   90.00
_cell.angle_gamma   90.00
#
_symmetry.space_group_name_H-M   'P 1'
#
loop_
_entity.id
_entity.type
_entity.pdbx_description
1 polymer ?
#
loop_
_entity_poly.entity_id
_entity_poly.type
_entity_poly.pdbx_seq_one_letter_code
_entity_poly.pdbx_strand_id
1 'polypeptide(L)'
;MEISDFVPFDIAQALRSVCFDVPCAFYYTKEDAAEDEVWITPCHGEPENFNQTSDDNPFLVPVCSAPSYHTTLEWLRRQHSIHCFAVVDNDLEDTDKVWQGAKQWINGGLCIPVEGLYDTCSGALDAAIMSAIKQVS
;
A
#
# COMPACT_ATOMS: atom_id res chain seq x y z
N MET A 1 4.64 -12.59 9.85
CA MET A 1 4.28 -11.70 8.74
C MET A 1 4.24 -12.57 7.52
N GLU A 2 3.06 -12.71 6.94
CA GLU A 2 2.82 -13.49 5.73
C GLU A 2 2.92 -12.58 4.51
N ILE A 3 3.09 -13.16 3.32
CA ILE A 3 3.18 -12.37 2.07
C ILE A 3 1.93 -11.50 1.88
N SER A 4 0.76 -11.98 2.31
CA SER A 4 -0.51 -11.24 2.28
C SER A 4 -0.56 -10.01 3.18
N ASP A 5 0.41 -9.81 4.08
CA ASP A 5 0.48 -8.60 4.92
C ASP A 5 1.07 -7.40 4.16
N PHE A 6 1.69 -7.65 3.01
CA PHE A 6 2.34 -6.64 2.17
C PHE A 6 1.44 -6.16 1.05
N VAL A 7 1.57 -4.89 0.67
CA VAL A 7 0.89 -4.38 -0.53
C VAL A 7 1.52 -5.05 -1.76
N PRO A 8 0.73 -5.39 -2.79
CA PRO A 8 1.23 -5.89 -4.06
C PRO A 8 2.34 -5.02 -4.68
N PHE A 9 3.20 -5.64 -5.49
CA PHE A 9 4.38 -4.99 -6.06
C PHE A 9 4.07 -3.75 -6.91
N ASP A 10 3.02 -3.82 -7.73
CA ASP A 10 2.51 -2.71 -8.52
C ASP A 10 2.07 -1.52 -7.65
N ILE A 11 1.47 -1.77 -6.49
CA ILE A 11 1.16 -0.73 -5.50
C ILE A 11 2.43 -0.17 -4.87
N ALA A 12 3.41 -1.02 -4.53
CA ALA A 12 4.68 -0.57 -3.98
C ALA A 12 5.46 0.32 -4.97
N GLN A 13 5.43 -0.01 -6.26
CA GLN A 13 6.00 0.84 -7.32
C GLN A 13 5.26 2.18 -7.44
N ALA A 14 3.92 2.16 -7.36
CA ALA A 14 3.13 3.38 -7.36
C ALA A 14 3.46 4.28 -6.15
N LEU A 15 3.64 3.69 -4.96
CA LEU A 15 4.10 4.40 -3.76
C LEU A 15 5.50 5.01 -3.95
N ARG A 16 6.45 4.27 -4.55
CA ARG A 16 7.78 4.80 -4.89
C ARG A 16 7.68 6.03 -5.80
N SER A 17 6.75 6.02 -6.77
CA SER A 17 6.57 7.15 -7.71
C SER A 17 6.08 8.44 -7.02
N VAL A 18 5.42 8.33 -5.86
CA VAL A 18 4.96 9.46 -5.04
C VAL A 18 5.86 9.68 -3.81
N CYS A 19 7.13 9.27 -3.89
CA CYS A 19 8.15 9.50 -2.87
C CYS A 19 7.85 8.89 -1.49
N PHE A 20 7.21 7.71 -1.44
CA PHE A 20 7.09 6.96 -0.19
C PHE A 20 8.47 6.75 0.45
N ASP A 21 8.62 7.19 1.71
CA ASP A 21 9.91 7.36 2.37
C ASP A 21 10.08 6.56 3.66
N VAL A 22 9.09 5.74 4.01
CA VAL A 22 9.13 4.95 5.25
C VAL A 22 10.10 3.77 5.12
N PRO A 23 11.08 3.63 6.04
CA PRO A 23 11.96 2.47 6.07
C PRO A 23 11.17 1.16 6.24
N CYS A 24 11.52 0.14 5.45
CA CYS A 24 10.84 -1.15 5.44
C CYS A 24 11.82 -2.26 5.83
N ALA A 25 11.32 -3.26 6.56
CA ALA A 25 12.09 -4.45 6.91
C ALA A 25 12.19 -5.46 5.75
N PHE A 26 11.47 -5.22 4.66
CA PHE A 26 11.41 -6.07 3.47
C PHE A 26 11.46 -5.20 2.21
N TYR A 27 11.88 -5.80 1.11
CA TYR A 27 11.90 -5.18 -0.21
C TYR A 27 11.53 -6.17 -1.30
N TYR A 28 11.08 -5.64 -2.43
CA TYR A 28 10.85 -6.42 -3.64
C TYR A 28 12.15 -6.56 -4.43
N THR A 29 12.48 -7.78 -4.85
CA THR A 29 13.62 -8.09 -5.73
C THR A 29 13.17 -8.92 -6.93
N LYS A 30 13.92 -8.83 -8.03
CA LYS A 30 13.81 -9.70 -9.20
C LYS A 30 14.94 -10.72 -9.31
N GLU A 31 15.85 -10.75 -8.34
CA GLU A 31 16.94 -11.72 -8.32
C GLU A 31 16.38 -13.15 -8.35
N ASP A 32 16.77 -13.91 -9.36
CA ASP A 32 16.31 -15.29 -9.59
C ASP A 32 14.78 -15.48 -9.75
N ALA A 33 14.02 -14.40 -9.94
CA ALA A 33 12.59 -14.46 -10.28
C ALA A 33 12.40 -14.71 -11.78
N ALA A 34 11.28 -15.33 -12.16
CA ALA A 34 10.86 -15.35 -13.56
C ALA A 34 10.64 -13.90 -14.06
N GLU A 35 10.62 -13.70 -15.38
CA GLU A 35 10.56 -12.36 -16.01
C GLU A 35 9.40 -11.49 -15.48
N ASP A 36 8.28 -12.13 -15.13
CA ASP A 36 7.05 -11.52 -14.63
C ASP A 36 6.82 -11.69 -13.11
N GLU A 37 7.82 -12.18 -12.37
CA GLU A 37 7.71 -12.43 -10.92
C GLU A 37 8.63 -11.50 -10.11
N VAL A 38 8.29 -11.36 -8.82
CA VAL A 38 9.10 -10.66 -7.83
C VAL A 38 9.08 -11.46 -6.52
N TRP A 39 10.18 -11.37 -5.78
CA TRP A 39 10.29 -11.95 -4.45
C TRP A 39 10.24 -10.85 -3.39
N ILE A 40 9.64 -11.18 -2.24
CA ILE A 40 9.76 -10.36 -1.03
C ILE A 40 10.93 -10.89 -0.22
N THR A 41 11.96 -10.06 -0.08
CA THR A 41 13.20 -10.43 0.62
C THR A 41 13.34 -9.61 1.90
N PRO A 42 13.66 -10.24 3.04
CA PRO A 42 13.93 -9.51 4.28
C PRO A 42 15.23 -8.71 4.20
N CYS A 43 15.25 -7.54 4.85
CA CYS A 43 16.47 -6.80 5.11
C CYS A 43 17.31 -7.53 6.18
N HIS A 44 18.62 -7.66 5.94
CA HIS A 44 19.56 -8.19 6.92
C HIS A 44 20.07 -7.06 7.82
N GLY A 45 19.28 -6.66 8.82
CA GLY A 45 19.65 -5.62 9.77
C GLY A 45 18.47 -4.72 10.14
N GLU A 46 18.71 -3.42 10.13
CA GLU A 46 17.68 -2.42 10.40
C GLU A 46 16.81 -2.17 9.16
N PRO A 47 15.53 -1.77 9.33
CA PRO A 47 14.69 -1.35 8.21
C PRO A 47 15.32 -0.18 7.44
N GLU A 48 15.29 -0.25 6.12
CA GLU A 48 15.88 0.77 5.24
C GLU A 48 14.87 1.29 4.21
N ASN A 49 15.12 2.49 3.68
CA ASN A 49 14.33 3.03 2.60
C ASN A 49 14.93 2.63 1.24
N PHE A 50 14.41 1.56 0.67
CA PHE A 50 14.84 1.01 -0.63
C PHE A 50 14.24 1.74 -1.84
N ASN A 51 13.49 2.82 -1.64
CA ASN A 51 13.04 3.67 -2.74
C ASN A 51 14.11 4.66 -3.20
N GLN A 52 15.15 4.87 -2.38
CA GLN A 52 16.27 5.80 -2.62
C GLN A 52 17.57 5.12 -3.06
N THR A 53 17.62 3.78 -3.10
CA THR A 53 18.78 3.06 -3.62
C THR A 53 18.96 3.37 -5.11
N SER A 54 20.16 3.82 -5.49
CA SER A 54 20.50 4.04 -6.90
C SER A 54 20.64 2.70 -7.62
N ASP A 55 20.21 2.63 -8.87
CA ASP A 55 20.26 1.43 -9.73
C ASP A 55 21.69 1.00 -10.12
N ASP A 56 22.72 1.45 -9.40
CA ASP A 56 24.13 1.33 -9.81
C ASP A 56 24.75 -0.05 -9.54
N ASN A 57 24.03 -0.99 -8.92
CA ASN A 57 24.54 -2.35 -8.64
C ASN A 57 23.66 -3.48 -9.24
N PRO A 58 23.99 -4.02 -10.42
CA PRO A 58 23.09 -4.88 -11.18
C PRO A 58 22.82 -6.29 -10.62
N PHE A 59 23.40 -6.67 -9.48
CA PHE A 59 23.34 -8.07 -9.01
C PHE A 59 22.54 -8.30 -7.72
N LEU A 60 22.22 -7.27 -6.94
CA LEU A 60 21.54 -7.39 -5.63
C LEU A 60 20.63 -6.18 -5.32
N VAL A 61 20.13 -5.48 -6.34
CA VAL A 61 19.44 -4.20 -6.11
C VAL A 61 17.97 -4.42 -5.74
N PRO A 62 17.55 -3.96 -4.54
CA PRO A 62 16.14 -3.90 -4.20
C PRO A 62 15.43 -2.97 -5.20
N VAL A 63 14.34 -3.46 -5.78
CA VAL A 63 13.56 -2.71 -6.78
C VAL A 63 12.77 -1.59 -6.11
N CYS A 64 12.17 -1.87 -4.97
CA CYS A 64 11.51 -0.88 -4.12
C CYS A 64 11.26 -1.48 -2.74
N SER A 65 10.95 -0.61 -1.77
CA SER A 65 10.50 -1.04 -0.44
C SER A 65 9.24 -1.92 -0.55
N ALA A 66 9.12 -2.94 0.29
CA ALA A 66 7.91 -3.76 0.42
C ALA A 66 7.18 -3.38 1.72
N PRO A 67 6.32 -2.34 1.70
CA PRO A 67 5.58 -1.94 2.89
C PRO A 67 4.41 -2.88 3.17
N SER A 68 4.10 -3.04 4.46
CA SER A 68 2.85 -3.68 4.87
C SER A 68 1.64 -2.79 4.52
N TYR A 69 0.44 -3.38 4.43
CA TYR A 69 -0.79 -2.60 4.36
C TYR A 69 -0.88 -1.60 5.52
N HIS A 70 -0.51 -2.02 6.74
CA HIS A 70 -0.52 -1.16 7.91
C HIS A 70 0.38 0.08 7.74
N THR A 71 1.64 -0.15 7.33
CA THR A 71 2.61 0.93 7.10
C THR A 71 2.14 1.89 6.02
N THR A 72 1.59 1.36 4.93
CA THR A 72 1.08 2.15 3.80
C THR A 72 -0.10 3.04 4.22
N LEU A 73 -1.09 2.45 4.90
CA LEU A 73 -2.26 3.17 5.39
C LEU A 73 -1.89 4.23 6.43
N GLU A 74 -0.92 3.93 7.29
CA GLU A 74 -0.41 4.91 8.26
C GLU A 74 0.32 6.07 7.58
N TRP A 75 1.14 5.81 6.58
CA TRP A 75 1.84 6.84 5.82
C TRP A 75 0.85 7.77 5.10
N LEU A 76 -0.13 7.22 4.38
CA LEU A 76 -1.20 7.99 3.72
C LEU A 76 -1.94 8.89 4.71
N ARG A 77 -2.25 8.34 5.90
CA ARG A 77 -2.93 9.10 6.96
C ARG A 77 -2.06 10.22 7.52
N ARG A 78 -0.79 9.95 7.84
CA ARG A 78 0.08 10.91 8.53
C ARG A 78 0.61 12.00 7.60
N GLN A 79 1.01 11.64 6.38
CA GLN A 79 1.65 12.56 5.44
C GLN A 79 0.64 13.28 4.56
N HIS A 80 -0.46 12.63 4.20
CA HIS A 80 -1.41 13.16 3.23
C HIS A 80 -2.80 13.40 3.81
N SER A 81 -3.06 13.05 5.08
CA SER A 81 -4.39 13.12 5.69
C SER A 81 -5.45 12.33 4.91
N ILE A 82 -5.03 11.25 4.23
CA ILE A 82 -5.91 10.37 3.47
C ILE A 82 -6.20 9.12 4.30
N HIS A 83 -7.47 8.79 4.44
CA HIS A 83 -7.91 7.56 5.09
C HIS A 83 -8.53 6.62 4.05
N CYS A 84 -8.02 5.39 3.99
CA CYS A 84 -8.60 4.34 3.16
C CYS A 84 -9.41 3.38 4.03
N PHE A 85 -10.62 3.05 3.58
CA PHE A 85 -11.50 2.07 4.22
C PHE A 85 -12.05 1.13 3.17
N ALA A 86 -12.10 -0.16 3.49
CA ALA A 86 -12.72 -1.18 2.67
C ALA A 86 -14.07 -1.57 3.28
N VAL A 87 -15.10 -1.63 2.45
CA VAL A 87 -16.43 -2.14 2.82
C VAL A 87 -16.74 -3.26 1.84
N VAL A 88 -17.07 -4.45 2.33
CA VAL A 88 -17.40 -5.61 1.50
C VAL A 88 -18.89 -5.88 1.61
N ASP A 89 -19.55 -6.09 0.47
CA ASP A 89 -21.02 -6.09 0.28
C ASP A 89 -21.83 -7.09 1.11
N ASN A 90 -21.19 -8.02 1.83
CA ASN A 90 -21.92 -9.01 2.64
C ASN A 90 -22.42 -8.48 3.99
N ASP A 91 -22.05 -7.26 4.41
CA ASP A 91 -22.45 -6.65 5.69
C ASP A 91 -23.40 -5.44 5.52
N LEU A 92 -24.38 -5.55 4.62
CA LEU A 92 -25.34 -4.49 4.25
C LEU A 92 -26.17 -3.91 5.43
N GLU A 93 -26.28 -4.59 6.57
CA GLU A 93 -27.02 -4.05 7.74
C GLU A 93 -26.21 -3.08 8.61
N ASP A 94 -24.87 -3.06 8.49
CA ASP A 94 -23.98 -2.17 9.25
C ASP A 94 -23.18 -1.18 8.37
N THR A 95 -23.25 -1.32 7.04
CA THR A 95 -22.63 -0.39 6.09
C THR A 95 -23.08 1.05 6.33
N ASP A 96 -24.34 1.30 6.65
CA ASP A 96 -24.87 2.65 6.89
C ASP A 96 -24.23 3.32 8.13
N LYS A 97 -23.94 2.56 9.20
CA LYS A 97 -23.24 3.10 10.38
C LYS A 97 -21.76 3.29 10.13
N VAL A 98 -21.12 2.35 9.41
CA VAL A 98 -19.73 2.50 8.96
C VAL A 98 -19.60 3.72 8.06
N TRP A 99 -20.57 3.97 7.18
CA TRP A 99 -20.66 5.17 6.34
C TRP A 99 -20.96 6.43 7.11
N GLN A 100 -21.82 6.41 8.12
CA GLN A 100 -22.05 7.56 9.00
C GLN A 100 -20.78 7.92 9.79
N GLY A 101 -20.08 6.92 10.32
CA GLY A 101 -18.78 7.07 10.98
C GLY A 101 -17.76 7.63 10.01
N ALA A 102 -17.56 6.99 8.86
CA ALA A 102 -16.64 7.45 7.81
C ALA A 102 -16.98 8.88 7.36
N LYS A 103 -18.25 9.24 7.14
CA LYS A 103 -18.71 10.59 6.77
C LYS A 103 -18.24 11.68 7.74
N GLN A 104 -18.14 11.39 9.04
CA GLN A 104 -17.57 12.34 10.00
C GLN A 104 -16.08 12.61 9.73
N TRP A 105 -15.34 11.61 9.25
CA TRP A 105 -13.96 11.76 8.80
C TRP A 105 -13.85 12.36 7.39
N ILE A 106 -14.77 12.02 6.47
CA ILE A 106 -14.85 12.62 5.12
C ILE A 106 -15.07 14.14 5.21
N ASN A 107 -15.87 14.61 6.16
CA ASN A 107 -16.12 16.04 6.34
C ASN A 107 -14.95 16.79 7.00
N GLY A 108 -13.93 16.08 7.50
CA GLY A 108 -12.74 16.65 8.16
C GLY A 108 -11.41 16.40 7.43
N GLY A 109 -11.39 15.60 6.37
CA GLY A 109 -10.18 15.23 5.60
C GLY A 109 -10.50 14.64 4.22
N LEU A 110 -9.48 14.36 3.39
CA LEU A 110 -9.67 13.84 2.03
C LEU A 110 -9.97 12.33 2.08
N CYS A 111 -11.25 11.97 2.24
CA CYS A 111 -11.71 10.59 2.08
C CYS A 111 -12.40 10.45 0.73
N ILE A 112 -11.85 9.61 -0.15
CA ILE A 112 -12.41 9.35 -1.48
C ILE A 112 -13.02 7.95 -1.46
N PRO A 113 -14.35 7.84 -1.66
CA PRO A 113 -14.97 6.54 -1.79
C PRO A 113 -14.48 5.87 -3.07
N VAL A 114 -13.96 4.65 -2.95
CA VAL A 114 -13.70 3.77 -4.09
C VAL A 114 -14.80 2.71 -4.09
N GLU A 115 -15.86 2.97 -4.85
CA GLU A 115 -17.00 2.07 -4.98
C GLU A 115 -16.67 0.95 -5.97
N GLY A 116 -16.95 -0.30 -5.60
CA GLY A 116 -16.72 -1.46 -6.45
C GLY A 116 -17.13 -2.75 -5.75
N LEU A 117 -17.40 -3.79 -6.55
CA LEU A 117 -17.59 -5.15 -6.06
C LEU A 117 -16.21 -5.80 -5.96
N TYR A 118 -15.85 -6.23 -4.74
CA TYR A 118 -14.58 -6.90 -4.48
C TYR A 118 -14.82 -8.25 -3.83
N ASP A 119 -14.14 -9.27 -4.33
CA ASP A 119 -14.25 -10.63 -3.79
C ASP A 119 -13.55 -10.76 -2.42
N THR A 120 -12.61 -9.87 -2.11
CA THR A 120 -11.83 -9.87 -0.87
C THR A 120 -11.63 -8.48 -0.29
N CYS A 121 -11.39 -8.40 1.03
CA CYS A 121 -11.01 -7.17 1.71
C CYS A 121 -9.68 -6.59 1.18
N SER A 122 -8.71 -7.44 0.81
CA SER A 122 -7.44 -6.99 0.25
C SER A 122 -7.62 -6.31 -1.10
N GLY A 123 -8.46 -6.85 -1.99
CA GLY A 123 -8.77 -6.22 -3.28
C GLY A 123 -9.45 -4.86 -3.12
N ALA A 124 -10.34 -4.71 -2.13
CA ALA A 124 -10.94 -3.42 -1.81
C ALA A 124 -9.91 -2.42 -1.26
N LEU A 125 -8.98 -2.87 -0.40
CA LEU A 125 -7.88 -2.03 0.12
C LEU A 125 -6.90 -1.62 -0.98
N ASP A 126 -6.55 -2.53 -1.89
CA ASP A 126 -5.66 -2.28 -3.03
C ASP A 126 -6.22 -1.14 -3.90
N ALA A 127 -7.50 -1.22 -4.25
CA ALA A 127 -8.18 -0.18 -5.02
C ALA A 127 -8.25 1.16 -4.28
N ALA A 128 -8.51 1.13 -2.97
CA ALA A 128 -8.52 2.32 -2.12
C ALA A 128 -7.15 3.01 -2.07
N ILE A 129 -6.07 2.24 -1.84
CA ILE A 129 -4.69 2.74 -1.80
C ILE A 129 -4.29 3.30 -3.17
N MET A 130 -4.58 2.60 -4.26
CA MET A 130 -4.27 3.10 -5.61
C MET A 130 -5.01 4.38 -5.97
N SER A 131 -6.26 4.53 -5.51
CA SER A 131 -7.00 5.79 -5.65
C SER A 131 -6.35 6.91 -4.82
N ALA A 132 -5.94 6.61 -3.59
CA ALA A 132 -5.25 7.57 -2.72
C ALA A 132 -3.92 8.06 -3.32
N ILE A 133 -3.11 7.16 -3.89
CA ILE A 133 -1.83 7.50 -4.52
C ILE A 133 -2.03 8.52 -5.66
N LYS A 134 -3.07 8.37 -6.48
CA LYS A 134 -3.40 9.31 -7.58
C LYS A 134 -3.74 10.74 -7.12
N GLN A 135 -4.00 10.94 -5.83
CA GLN A 135 -4.29 12.25 -5.24
C GLN A 135 -3.05 12.90 -4.64
N VAL A 136 -2.00 12.11 -4.43
CA VAL A 136 -0.71 12.56 -3.91
C VAL A 136 0.21 13.02 -5.04
N SER A 137 0.05 12.46 -6.25
CA SER A 137 0.72 12.85 -7.50
C SER A 137 0.22 14.18 -8.06
#